data_AF-A0A6A4VEY0-F1
#
_entry.id   AF-A0A6A4VEY0-F1
#
_cell.length_a   1.000
_cell.length_b   1.000
_cell.length_c   1.000
_cell.angle_alpha   90.00
_cell.angle_beta   90.00
_cell.angle_gamma   90.00
#
_symmetry.space_group_name_H-M   'P 1'
#
loop_
_entity.id
_entity.type
_entity.pdbx_description
1 polymer ?
#
loop_
_entity_poly.entity_id
_entity_poly.type
_entity_poly.pdbx_seq_one_letter_code
_entity_poly.pdbx_strand_id
1 'polypeptide(L)'
;MVKIDVRNAFNTIRRDVILARIHERCPEVYPLAYQAYHLPTPLHIGDQTVLSATGVQQGDPLGPAAFALGVDACARAIRSPLNVWYLDDATIAGPADVVQSDLHSLAKALTELGLQLNPAKCEVAIIDAAPQLAQNAAVDSIRSVLPEITEIPLHSVTLLGAPLQDASLTAAANGAAELIGRLCTRLTHLDRHTGLFFLVHYASAPRLQYLLRSAPLYKVVPVLKLVDELVRETLVDITNVNINDQLWEQAKLPFRLGGLGVRSVEDLALPCYISSLHAALPLLRSISPGLLPASGVPPTLQTAIHRFSEVTGTEQLPPASAVSSQRAWDTLSATAIRDKMVNSANQLHRARLVAASQPHTAAWLQAVPVPSLGLHLDEESVRVAVALRLGATVCEQHRCRLCVLCSGIGGVYLDRLCGPTSVCLGAPLPALS
;
A
#
# COMPACT_ATOMS: atom_id res chain seq x y z
N MET A 1 -2.19 6.19 26.25
CA MET A 1 -3.03 5.98 25.05
C MET A 1 -3.64 4.61 25.13
N VAL A 2 -4.89 4.48 24.72
CA VAL A 2 -5.62 3.21 24.69
C VAL A 2 -6.21 3.03 23.30
N LYS A 3 -5.90 1.88 22.69
CA LYS A 3 -6.58 1.38 21.49
C LYS A 3 -7.70 0.47 21.95
N ILE A 4 -8.89 0.70 21.42
CA ILE A 4 -10.14 0.12 21.87
C ILE A 4 -10.63 -0.84 20.78
N ASP A 5 -10.85 -2.09 21.17
CA ASP A 5 -11.48 -3.10 20.32
C ASP A 5 -12.90 -3.38 20.83
N VAL A 6 -13.85 -3.47 19.91
CA VAL A 6 -15.25 -3.78 20.21
C VAL A 6 -15.57 -5.17 19.65
N ARG A 7 -16.10 -6.05 20.49
CA ARG A 7 -16.37 -7.43 20.11
C ARG A 7 -17.47 -7.49 19.06
N ASN A 8 -17.09 -7.97 17.86
CA ASN A 8 -18.02 -8.28 16.77
C ASN A 8 -18.93 -7.09 16.39
N ALA A 9 -18.38 -5.88 16.41
CA ALA A 9 -19.14 -4.63 16.47
C ALA A 9 -20.23 -4.50 15.39
N PHE A 10 -19.88 -4.78 14.14
CA PHE A 10 -20.81 -4.67 13.02
C PHE A 10 -22.03 -5.59 13.17
N ASN A 11 -21.86 -6.79 13.73
CA ASN A 11 -22.94 -7.76 13.85
C ASN A 11 -23.78 -7.57 15.14
N THR A 12 -23.27 -6.84 16.12
CA THR A 12 -23.88 -6.75 17.47
C THR A 12 -24.60 -5.44 17.73
N ILE A 13 -24.27 -4.36 17.02
CA ILE A 13 -24.95 -3.07 17.20
C ILE A 13 -26.47 -3.19 17.00
N ARG A 14 -27.23 -2.49 17.83
CA ARG A 14 -28.69 -2.52 17.82
C ARG A 14 -29.28 -1.80 16.61
N ARG A 15 -30.12 -2.50 15.85
CA ARG A 15 -30.76 -1.94 14.64
C ARG A 15 -31.77 -0.85 14.95
N ASP A 16 -32.50 -0.95 16.05
CA ASP A 16 -33.45 0.09 16.47
C ASP A 16 -32.73 1.41 16.79
N VAL A 17 -31.56 1.35 17.43
CA VAL A 17 -30.70 2.51 17.69
C VAL A 17 -30.22 3.14 16.38
N ILE A 18 -29.70 2.32 15.46
CA ILE A 18 -29.23 2.78 14.15
C ILE A 18 -30.37 3.44 13.36
N LEU A 19 -31.53 2.77 13.28
CA LEU A 19 -32.70 3.27 12.55
C LEU A 19 -33.19 4.60 13.14
N ALA A 20 -33.22 4.73 14.47
CA ALA A 20 -33.57 5.98 15.13
C ALA A 20 -32.58 7.11 14.76
N ARG A 21 -31.26 6.84 14.76
CA ARG A 21 -30.25 7.83 14.39
C ARG A 21 -30.30 8.23 12.92
N ILE A 22 -30.58 7.28 12.02
CA ILE A 22 -30.78 7.57 10.60
C ILE A 22 -32.03 8.43 10.41
N HIS A 23 -33.13 8.08 11.09
CA HIS A 23 -34.36 8.87 11.01
C HIS A 23 -34.16 10.33 11.46
N GLU A 24 -33.42 10.52 12.55
CA GLU A 24 -33.13 11.84 13.12
C GLU A 24 -32.21 12.69 12.23
N ARG A 25 -31.15 12.10 11.67
CA ARG A 25 -30.06 12.85 11.03
C ARG A 25 -30.09 12.85 9.51
N CYS A 26 -30.69 11.83 8.92
CA CYS A 26 -30.74 11.60 7.47
C CYS A 26 -32.10 11.00 7.06
N PRO A 27 -33.21 11.71 7.33
CA PRO A 27 -34.56 11.18 7.12
C PRO A 27 -34.82 10.73 5.68
N GLU A 28 -34.12 11.28 4.70
CA GLU A 28 -34.23 10.92 3.28
C GLU A 28 -33.75 9.49 3.00
N VAL A 29 -32.77 8.99 3.77
CA VAL A 29 -32.21 7.63 3.63
C VAL A 29 -32.98 6.61 4.49
N TYR A 30 -33.77 7.09 5.45
CA TYR A 30 -34.50 6.24 6.39
C TYR A 30 -35.38 5.17 5.74
N PRO A 31 -36.18 5.44 4.68
CA PRO A 31 -37.02 4.40 4.07
C PRO A 31 -36.21 3.19 3.58
N LEU A 32 -35.04 3.43 2.99
CA LEU A 32 -34.13 2.38 2.54
C LEU A 32 -33.53 1.62 3.73
N ALA A 33 -33.05 2.34 4.75
CA ALA A 33 -32.50 1.74 5.94
C ALA A 33 -33.53 0.87 6.68
N TYR A 34 -34.76 1.38 6.81
CA TYR A 34 -35.87 0.68 7.44
C TYR A 34 -36.21 -0.60 6.70
N GLN A 35 -36.31 -0.56 5.37
CA GLN A 35 -36.55 -1.76 4.57
C GLN A 35 -35.45 -2.82 4.77
N ALA A 36 -34.19 -2.40 4.88
CA ALA A 36 -33.05 -3.30 5.04
C ALA A 36 -32.94 -3.89 6.46
N TYR A 37 -33.27 -3.11 7.49
CA TYR A 37 -32.89 -3.42 8.88
C TYR A 37 -34.06 -3.57 9.86
N HIS A 38 -35.29 -3.21 9.50
CA HIS A 38 -36.41 -3.25 10.46
C HIS A 38 -36.76 -4.66 10.95
N LEU A 39 -36.62 -5.67 10.09
CA LEU A 39 -36.93 -7.06 10.41
C LEU A 39 -35.67 -7.94 10.40
N PRO A 40 -35.66 -9.05 11.15
CA PRO A 40 -34.58 -10.03 11.04
C PRO A 40 -34.48 -10.60 9.63
N THR A 41 -33.25 -10.69 9.13
CA THR A 41 -32.96 -11.22 7.79
C THR A 41 -32.53 -12.69 7.89
N PRO A 42 -33.11 -13.62 7.10
CA PRO A 42 -32.65 -15.00 7.09
C PRO A 42 -31.28 -15.11 6.41
N LEU A 43 -30.31 -15.70 7.11
CA LEU A 43 -29.02 -16.10 6.57
C LEU A 43 -29.03 -17.61 6.32
N HIS A 44 -28.80 -18.01 5.07
CA HIS A 44 -28.80 -19.41 4.67
C HIS A 44 -27.37 -19.95 4.59
N ILE A 45 -27.09 -21.03 5.31
CA ILE A 45 -25.81 -21.74 5.30
C ILE A 45 -26.11 -23.22 5.02
N GLY A 46 -26.00 -23.61 3.75
CA GLY A 46 -26.45 -24.94 3.31
C GLY A 46 -27.95 -25.10 3.55
N ASP A 47 -28.32 -26.05 4.41
CA ASP A 47 -29.70 -26.35 4.83
C ASP A 47 -30.13 -25.59 6.10
N GLN A 48 -29.20 -24.89 6.77
CA GLN A 48 -29.48 -24.14 7.99
C GLN A 48 -29.91 -22.71 7.70
N THR A 49 -30.84 -22.20 8.50
CA THR A 49 -31.25 -20.79 8.47
C THR A 49 -31.03 -20.16 9.84
N VAL A 50 -30.25 -19.08 9.87
CA VAL A 50 -29.99 -18.27 11.07
C VAL A 50 -30.58 -16.88 10.86
N LEU A 51 -31.36 -16.37 11.80
CA LEU A 51 -31.92 -15.02 11.69
C LEU A 51 -30.91 -13.97 12.17
N SER A 52 -30.53 -13.06 11.28
CA SER A 52 -29.76 -11.86 11.63
C SER A 52 -30.71 -10.78 12.13
N ALA A 53 -30.82 -10.65 13.45
CA ALA A 53 -31.71 -9.69 14.12
C ALA A 53 -31.01 -8.40 14.59
N THR A 54 -29.67 -8.42 14.68
CA THR A 54 -28.84 -7.28 15.08
C THR A 54 -27.81 -6.96 14.00
N GLY A 55 -27.13 -5.84 14.18
CA GLY A 55 -26.01 -5.45 13.35
C GLY A 55 -26.38 -4.84 12.02
N VAL A 56 -25.35 -4.32 11.38
CA VAL A 56 -25.31 -3.93 9.97
C VAL A 56 -24.65 -5.04 9.16
N GLN A 57 -25.15 -5.28 7.95
CA GLN A 57 -24.66 -6.39 7.15
C GLN A 57 -23.28 -6.06 6.55
N GLN A 58 -22.30 -6.95 6.73
CA GLN A 58 -21.00 -6.79 6.09
C GLN A 58 -21.15 -6.94 4.56
N GLY A 59 -20.64 -5.96 3.83
CA GLY A 59 -20.83 -5.84 2.38
C GLY A 59 -22.03 -4.98 1.96
N ASP A 60 -22.88 -4.55 2.89
CA ASP A 60 -23.89 -3.52 2.61
C ASP A 60 -23.21 -2.14 2.47
N PRO A 61 -23.38 -1.43 1.34
CA PRO A 61 -22.89 -0.06 1.18
C PRO A 61 -23.37 0.93 2.25
N LEU A 62 -24.57 0.75 2.83
CA LEU A 62 -25.08 1.61 3.89
C LEU A 62 -24.49 1.25 5.27
N GLY A 63 -24.08 -0.01 5.47
CA GLY A 63 -23.69 -0.55 6.76
C GLY A 63 -22.65 0.27 7.53
N PRO A 64 -21.50 0.63 6.94
CA PRO A 64 -20.47 1.43 7.63
C PRO A 64 -20.97 2.81 8.07
N ALA A 65 -21.75 3.50 7.23
CA ALA A 65 -22.29 4.82 7.58
C ALA A 65 -23.35 4.71 8.70
N ALA A 66 -24.20 3.69 8.63
CA ALA A 66 -25.19 3.38 9.65
C ALA A 66 -24.53 3.06 11.00
N PHE A 67 -23.46 2.26 10.99
CA PHE A 67 -22.65 1.98 12.19
C PHE A 67 -22.05 3.27 12.76
N ALA A 68 -21.40 4.08 11.92
CA ALA A 68 -20.79 5.34 12.33
C ALA A 68 -21.81 6.30 12.96
N LEU A 69 -23.01 6.43 12.39
CA LEU A 69 -24.11 7.22 12.96
C LEU A 69 -24.55 6.69 14.34
N GLY A 70 -24.58 5.37 14.51
CA GLY A 70 -24.91 4.72 15.78
C GLY A 70 -23.93 5.06 16.90
N VAL A 71 -22.62 5.06 16.61
CA VAL A 71 -21.56 5.31 17.61
C VAL A 71 -21.15 6.78 17.75
N ASP A 72 -21.57 7.68 16.85
CA ASP A 72 -21.13 9.09 16.82
C ASP A 72 -21.36 9.82 18.14
N ALA A 73 -22.47 9.57 18.84
CA ALA A 73 -22.74 10.17 20.14
C ALA A 73 -21.72 9.72 21.21
N CYS A 74 -21.34 8.43 21.21
CA CYS A 74 -20.30 7.91 22.10
C CYS A 74 -18.94 8.51 21.77
N ALA A 75 -18.59 8.58 20.48
CA ALA A 75 -17.32 9.14 20.03
C ALA A 75 -17.18 10.62 20.43
N ARG A 76 -18.25 11.43 20.28
CA ARG A 76 -18.23 12.86 20.65
C ARG A 76 -18.20 13.13 22.15
N ALA A 77 -18.62 12.17 22.97
CA ALA A 77 -18.65 12.32 24.43
C ALA A 77 -17.25 12.15 25.07
N ILE A 78 -16.28 11.61 24.35
CA ILE A 78 -14.90 11.43 24.82
C ILE A 78 -14.23 12.79 25.02
N ARG A 79 -13.60 12.98 26.19
CA ARG A 79 -12.92 14.23 26.59
C ARG A 79 -11.41 14.16 26.40
N SER A 80 -10.86 12.96 26.24
CA SER A 80 -9.46 12.70 25.98
C SER A 80 -8.99 13.58 24.80
N PRO A 81 -7.88 14.35 24.97
CA PRO A 81 -7.40 15.27 23.94
C PRO A 81 -7.18 14.62 22.57
N LEU A 82 -6.69 13.38 22.55
CA LEU A 82 -6.70 12.57 21.34
C LEU A 82 -7.94 11.68 21.38
N ASN A 83 -8.78 11.80 20.36
CA ASN A 83 -9.99 11.02 20.17
C ASN A 83 -10.17 10.77 18.68
N VAL A 84 -9.77 9.59 18.21
CA VAL A 84 -9.78 9.23 16.78
C VAL A 84 -10.53 7.91 16.61
N TRP A 85 -11.46 7.88 15.68
CA TRP A 85 -12.31 6.73 15.39
C TRP A 85 -12.23 6.41 13.91
N TYR A 86 -11.99 5.14 13.60
CA TYR A 86 -12.20 4.56 12.28
C TYR A 86 -13.19 3.40 12.44
N LEU A 87 -14.48 3.72 12.32
CA LEU A 87 -15.57 2.79 12.62
C LEU A 87 -15.46 2.27 14.05
N ASP A 88 -15.24 0.96 14.24
CA ASP A 88 -15.10 0.30 15.54
C ASP A 88 -13.67 0.34 16.11
N ASP A 89 -12.65 0.68 15.29
CA ASP A 89 -11.29 0.91 15.76
C ASP A 89 -11.16 2.34 16.31
N ALA A 90 -11.18 2.44 17.64
CA ALA A 90 -11.09 3.71 18.34
C ALA A 90 -9.77 3.83 19.11
N THR A 91 -9.15 5.00 19.06
CA THR A 91 -7.94 5.30 19.84
C THR A 91 -8.13 6.60 20.59
N ILE A 92 -7.92 6.54 21.91
CA ILE A 92 -7.99 7.69 22.80
C ILE A 92 -6.66 7.89 23.55
N ALA A 93 -6.26 9.14 23.77
CA ALA A 93 -5.08 9.45 24.58
C ALA A 93 -5.21 10.79 25.30
N GLY A 94 -4.59 10.84 26.48
CA GLY A 94 -4.64 11.98 27.38
C GLY A 94 -4.05 11.64 28.75
N PRO A 95 -4.23 12.54 29.73
CA PRO A 95 -4.01 12.23 31.14
C PRO A 95 -4.74 10.95 31.57
N ALA A 96 -4.10 10.14 32.41
CA ALA A 96 -4.57 8.79 32.73
C ALA A 96 -5.95 8.77 33.40
N ASP A 97 -6.23 9.75 34.26
CA ASP A 97 -7.51 9.95 34.94
C ASP A 97 -8.64 10.29 33.95
N VAL A 98 -8.36 11.14 32.96
CA VAL A 98 -9.33 11.49 31.90
C VAL A 98 -9.63 10.26 31.05
N VAL A 99 -8.60 9.54 30.60
CA VAL A 99 -8.76 8.34 29.77
C VAL A 99 -9.52 7.25 30.54
N GLN A 100 -9.21 7.04 31.82
CA GLN A 100 -9.93 6.09 32.68
C GLN A 100 -11.42 6.44 32.77
N SER A 101 -11.74 7.71 33.04
CA SER A 101 -13.12 8.19 33.16
C SER A 101 -13.89 8.07 31.84
N ASP A 102 -13.23 8.34 30.72
CA ASP A 102 -13.79 8.17 29.38
C ASP A 102 -14.04 6.70 29.06
N LEU A 103 -13.12 5.78 29.39
CA LEU A 103 -13.32 4.33 29.21
C LEU A 103 -14.51 3.82 30.02
N HIS A 104 -14.65 4.25 31.27
CA HIS A 104 -15.78 3.86 32.11
C HIS A 104 -17.11 4.30 31.52
N SER A 105 -17.18 5.57 31.09
CA SER A 105 -18.37 6.14 30.46
C SER A 105 -18.68 5.48 29.11
N LEU A 106 -17.64 5.22 28.32
CA LEU A 106 -17.74 4.60 27.01
C LEU A 106 -18.25 3.15 27.10
N ALA A 107 -17.73 2.36 28.04
CA ALA A 107 -18.19 0.98 28.24
C ALA A 107 -19.71 0.91 28.50
N LYS A 108 -20.22 1.82 29.33
CA LYS A 108 -21.65 1.94 29.59
C LYS A 108 -22.42 2.38 28.33
N ALA A 109 -21.95 3.43 27.66
CA ALA A 109 -22.62 3.97 26.48
C ALA A 109 -22.67 2.96 25.32
N LEU A 110 -21.58 2.22 25.07
CA LEU A 110 -21.54 1.16 24.07
C LEU A 110 -22.52 0.03 24.40
N THR A 111 -22.66 -0.33 25.68
CA THR A 111 -23.63 -1.35 26.11
C THR A 111 -25.07 -0.96 25.75
N GLU A 112 -25.42 0.32 25.84
CA GLU A 112 -26.75 0.83 25.44
C GLU A 112 -26.99 0.65 23.92
N LEU A 113 -25.92 0.69 23.11
CA LEU A 113 -25.95 0.41 21.67
C LEU A 113 -25.92 -1.10 21.34
N GLY A 114 -25.85 -1.99 22.34
CA GLY A 114 -25.66 -3.43 22.14
C GLY A 114 -24.21 -3.83 21.83
N LEU A 115 -23.26 -2.90 21.98
CA LEU A 115 -21.84 -3.11 21.77
C LEU A 115 -21.13 -3.44 23.09
N GLN A 116 -20.07 -4.23 23.01
CA GLN A 116 -19.26 -4.59 24.18
C GLN A 116 -17.79 -4.42 23.83
N LEU A 117 -17.05 -3.79 24.74
CA LEU A 117 -15.59 -3.75 24.65
C LEU A 117 -15.03 -5.16 24.71
N ASN A 118 -13.86 -5.34 24.11
CA ASN A 118 -13.09 -6.57 24.16
C ASN A 118 -11.78 -6.33 24.91
N PRO A 119 -11.78 -6.41 26.26
CA PRO A 119 -10.63 -6.02 27.07
C PRO A 119 -9.33 -6.69 26.64
N ALA A 120 -9.36 -7.99 26.30
CA ALA A 120 -8.20 -8.76 25.87
C ALA A 120 -7.57 -8.30 24.53
N LYS A 121 -8.33 -7.59 23.68
CA LYS A 121 -7.83 -7.02 22.42
C LYS A 121 -7.60 -5.51 22.48
N CYS A 122 -8.05 -4.86 23.56
CA CYS A 122 -7.65 -3.49 23.83
C CYS A 122 -6.16 -3.45 24.17
N GLU A 123 -5.49 -2.38 23.76
CA GLU A 123 -4.06 -2.18 23.99
C GLU A 123 -3.83 -0.85 24.71
N VAL A 124 -2.95 -0.83 25.71
CA VAL A 124 -2.51 0.40 26.38
C VAL A 124 -1.03 0.63 26.13
N ALA A 125 -0.68 1.87 25.80
CA ALA A 125 0.69 2.31 25.65
C ALA A 125 0.92 3.65 26.35
N ILE A 126 2.06 3.76 27.03
CA ILE A 126 2.53 5.01 27.63
C ILE A 126 3.30 5.81 26.57
N ILE A 127 2.85 7.03 26.32
CA ILE A 127 3.47 7.95 25.35
C ILE A 127 4.47 8.91 26.04
N ASP A 128 4.31 9.11 27.35
CA ASP A 128 5.08 10.07 28.14
C ASP A 128 6.40 9.47 28.66
N ALA A 129 7.40 10.32 28.87
CA ALA A 129 8.69 9.99 29.48
C ALA A 129 8.67 10.12 31.02
N ALA A 130 7.48 10.06 31.64
CA ALA A 130 7.29 10.15 33.08
C ALA A 130 8.07 9.04 33.84
N PRO A 131 8.38 9.21 35.13
CA PRO A 131 9.02 8.17 35.93
C PRO A 131 8.20 6.87 35.97
N GLN A 132 8.87 5.71 36.01
CA GLN A 132 8.23 4.39 35.96
C GLN A 132 7.08 4.20 36.97
N LEU A 133 7.22 4.76 38.18
CA LEU A 133 6.17 4.71 39.20
C LEU A 133 4.85 5.35 38.71
N ALA A 134 4.94 6.49 38.05
CA ALA A 134 3.79 7.20 37.50
C ALA A 134 3.21 6.46 36.29
N GLN A 135 4.07 5.84 35.47
CA GLN A 135 3.63 5.00 34.35
C GLN A 135 2.83 3.79 34.84
N ASN A 136 3.34 3.07 35.85
CA ASN A 136 2.66 1.92 36.44
C ASN A 136 1.31 2.34 37.04
N ALA A 137 1.27 3.43 37.80
CA ALA A 137 0.02 3.95 38.36
C ALA A 137 -1.01 4.32 37.28
N ALA A 138 -0.55 4.87 36.15
CA ALA A 138 -1.43 5.16 35.01
C ALA A 138 -2.00 3.88 34.40
N VAL A 139 -1.17 2.86 34.16
CA VAL A 139 -1.64 1.56 33.63
C VAL A 139 -2.60 0.88 34.60
N ASP A 140 -2.30 0.88 35.90
CA ASP A 140 -3.17 0.29 36.93
C ASP A 140 -4.53 0.99 37.02
N SER A 141 -4.54 2.32 36.85
CA SER A 141 -5.78 3.09 36.74
C SER A 141 -6.63 2.63 35.54
N ILE A 142 -6.02 2.39 34.37
CA ILE A 142 -6.74 1.87 33.20
C ILE A 142 -7.21 0.42 33.43
N ARG A 143 -6.37 -0.44 34.04
CA ARG A 143 -6.72 -1.83 34.37
C ARG A 143 -7.88 -1.94 35.35
N SER A 144 -8.13 -0.92 36.17
CA SER A 144 -9.33 -0.87 37.03
C SER A 144 -10.65 -0.88 36.24
N VAL A 145 -10.63 -0.42 34.98
CA VAL A 145 -11.79 -0.41 34.07
C VAL A 145 -11.72 -1.57 33.07
N LEU A 146 -10.53 -1.89 32.57
CA LEU A 146 -10.29 -2.97 31.60
C LEU A 146 -9.21 -3.94 32.14
N PRO A 147 -9.58 -4.94 32.97
CA PRO A 147 -8.59 -5.78 33.67
C PRO A 147 -7.69 -6.61 32.76
N GLU A 148 -8.19 -7.04 31.60
CA GLU A 148 -7.46 -7.90 30.65
C GLU A 148 -6.72 -7.10 29.56
N ILE A 149 -6.63 -5.77 29.68
CA ILE A 149 -5.97 -4.93 28.68
C ILE A 149 -4.50 -5.28 28.53
N THR A 150 -4.05 -5.41 27.28
CA THR A 150 -2.65 -5.72 26.99
C THR A 150 -1.83 -4.45 26.98
N GLU A 151 -0.79 -4.40 27.80
CA GLU A 151 0.20 -3.33 27.74
C GLU A 151 1.19 -3.61 26.61
N ILE A 152 1.32 -2.66 25.69
CA ILE A 152 2.24 -2.77 24.56
C ILE A 152 3.35 -1.72 24.66
N PRO A 153 4.61 -2.09 24.39
CA PRO A 153 5.70 -1.12 24.35
C PRO A 153 5.43 -0.06 23.27
N LEU A 154 5.74 1.20 23.56
CA LEU A 154 5.50 2.31 22.62
C LEU A 154 6.16 2.08 21.25
N HIS A 155 7.33 1.44 21.22
CA HIS A 155 8.05 1.08 20.00
C HIS A 155 7.44 -0.08 19.21
N SER A 156 6.37 -0.70 19.70
CA SER A 156 5.61 -1.74 18.99
C SER A 156 4.21 -1.27 18.59
N VAL A 157 3.84 -0.04 18.98
CA VAL A 157 2.52 0.51 18.69
C VAL A 157 2.37 0.81 17.20
N THR A 158 1.27 0.30 16.65
CA THR A 158 0.76 0.70 15.33
C THR A 158 -0.63 1.31 15.48
N LEU A 159 -0.91 2.34 14.69
CA LEU A 159 -2.22 2.98 14.58
C LEU A 159 -2.73 2.84 13.16
N LEU A 160 -3.87 2.16 12.96
CA LEU A 160 -4.39 1.80 11.63
C LEU A 160 -3.32 1.11 10.75
N GLY A 161 -2.42 0.32 11.35
CA GLY A 161 -1.31 -0.33 10.66
C GLY A 161 -0.09 0.54 10.35
N ALA A 162 -0.09 1.82 10.75
CA ALA A 162 1.09 2.70 10.65
C ALA A 162 1.92 2.66 11.95
N PRO A 163 3.23 2.40 11.90
CA PRO A 163 4.10 2.44 13.07
C PRO A 163 4.26 3.87 13.61
N LEU A 164 4.19 4.04 14.93
CA LEU A 164 4.31 5.37 15.56
C LEU A 164 5.75 5.78 15.85
N GLN A 165 6.68 4.83 15.96
CA GLN A 165 8.08 5.10 16.27
C GLN A 165 9.03 4.55 15.21
N ASP A 166 10.19 5.21 15.11
CA ASP A 166 11.24 4.82 14.16
C ASP A 166 11.73 3.38 14.39
N ALA A 167 11.74 2.91 15.64
CA ALA A 167 12.17 1.57 16.01
C ALA A 167 11.32 0.44 15.38
N SER A 168 10.04 0.71 15.06
CA SER A 168 9.14 -0.28 14.44
C SER A 168 9.16 -0.26 12.91
N LEU A 169 9.82 0.73 12.29
CA LEU A 169 9.81 0.90 10.83
C LEU A 169 10.37 -0.33 10.10
N THR A 170 11.49 -0.87 10.60
CA THR A 170 12.14 -2.04 10.02
C THR A 170 11.23 -3.27 10.07
N ALA A 171 10.58 -3.50 11.22
CA ALA A 171 9.65 -4.63 11.37
C ALA A 171 8.44 -4.50 10.43
N ALA A 172 7.85 -3.31 10.34
CA ALA A 172 6.74 -3.03 9.44
C ALA A 172 7.14 -3.21 7.96
N ALA A 173 8.32 -2.71 7.58
CA ALA A 173 8.86 -2.86 6.23
C ALA A 173 9.16 -4.32 5.89
N ASN A 174 9.71 -5.10 6.83
CA ASN A 174 9.97 -6.53 6.65
C ASN A 174 8.68 -7.33 6.45
N GLY A 175 7.64 -7.10 7.25
CA GLY A 175 6.35 -7.78 7.06
C GLY A 175 5.73 -7.49 5.69
N ALA A 176 5.90 -6.26 5.18
CA ALA A 176 5.48 -5.89 3.84
C ALA A 176 6.36 -6.56 2.75
N ALA A 177 7.67 -6.64 2.98
CA ALA A 177 8.62 -7.31 2.10
C ALA A 177 8.32 -8.81 1.97
N GLU A 178 7.97 -9.50 3.06
CA GLU A 178 7.56 -10.91 3.05
C GLU A 178 6.30 -11.12 2.21
N LEU A 179 5.32 -10.21 2.32
CA LEU A 179 4.12 -10.26 1.48
C LEU A 179 4.47 -10.12 0.00
N ILE A 180 5.34 -9.17 -0.35
CA ILE A 180 5.83 -9.00 -1.72
C ILE A 180 6.57 -10.24 -2.19
N GLY A 181 7.47 -10.80 -1.37
CA GLY A 181 8.19 -12.06 -1.67
C GLY A 181 7.25 -13.17 -2.09
N ARG A 182 6.19 -13.41 -1.29
CA ARG A 182 5.18 -14.43 -1.63
C ARG A 182 4.44 -14.13 -2.93
N LEU A 183 4.18 -12.86 -3.25
CA LEU A 183 3.55 -12.48 -4.51
C LEU A 183 4.51 -12.69 -5.68
N CYS A 184 5.74 -12.20 -5.59
CA CYS A 184 6.79 -12.37 -6.57
C CYS A 184 6.98 -13.85 -6.97
N THR A 185 7.09 -14.75 -5.99
CA THR A 185 7.17 -16.21 -6.26
C THR A 185 5.97 -16.73 -7.02
N ARG A 186 4.75 -16.23 -6.75
CA ARG A 186 3.54 -16.71 -7.45
C ARG A 186 3.44 -16.17 -8.87
N LEU A 187 3.96 -14.97 -9.12
CA LEU A 187 3.90 -14.35 -10.44
C LEU A 187 4.75 -15.07 -11.48
N THR A 188 5.82 -15.77 -11.08
CA THR A 188 6.65 -16.57 -11.99
C THR A 188 5.94 -17.83 -12.51
N HIS A 189 4.79 -18.20 -11.94
CA HIS A 189 3.94 -19.27 -12.45
C HIS A 189 2.93 -18.81 -13.51
N LEU A 190 2.83 -17.50 -13.76
CA LEU A 190 1.94 -16.93 -14.76
C LEU A 190 2.67 -16.75 -16.10
N ASP A 191 1.89 -16.63 -17.17
CA ASP A 191 2.41 -16.20 -18.47
C ASP A 191 3.08 -14.81 -18.37
N ARG A 192 4.00 -14.51 -19.29
CA ARG A 192 4.81 -13.28 -19.25
C ARG A 192 4.00 -12.01 -19.15
N HIS A 193 2.93 -11.90 -19.92
CA HIS A 193 2.16 -10.67 -19.98
C HIS A 193 1.41 -10.45 -18.67
N THR A 194 0.73 -11.49 -18.19
CA THR A 194 -0.02 -11.46 -16.93
C THR A 194 0.88 -11.27 -15.73
N GLY A 195 2.02 -11.98 -15.67
CA GLY A 195 3.03 -11.83 -14.63
C GLY A 195 3.57 -10.40 -14.56
N LEU A 196 3.97 -9.83 -15.71
CA LEU A 196 4.46 -8.45 -15.78
C LEU A 196 3.40 -7.43 -15.36
N PHE A 197 2.16 -7.60 -15.83
CA PHE A 197 1.05 -6.74 -15.47
C PHE A 197 0.83 -6.72 -13.94
N PHE A 198 0.73 -7.88 -13.30
CA PHE A 198 0.54 -7.93 -11.85
C PHE A 198 1.78 -7.48 -11.06
N LEU A 199 2.99 -7.69 -11.58
CA LEU A 199 4.19 -7.19 -10.94
C LEU A 199 4.14 -5.65 -10.80
N VAL A 200 3.79 -4.99 -11.90
CA VAL A 200 3.73 -3.51 -11.97
C VAL A 200 2.53 -2.95 -11.22
N HIS A 201 1.33 -3.49 -11.46
CA HIS A 201 0.08 -2.87 -11.00
C HIS A 201 -0.39 -3.37 -9.63
N TYR A 202 0.18 -4.45 -9.09
CA TYR A 202 -0.34 -5.08 -7.88
C TYR A 202 0.71 -5.49 -6.86
N ALA A 203 1.82 -6.13 -7.26
CA ALA A 203 2.74 -6.77 -6.31
C ALA A 203 3.86 -5.88 -5.79
N SER A 204 4.32 -4.90 -6.58
CA SER A 204 5.43 -4.01 -6.22
C SER A 204 5.00 -2.85 -5.29
N ALA A 205 5.30 -1.60 -5.66
CA ALA A 205 4.98 -0.41 -4.89
C ALA A 205 3.52 -0.32 -4.37
N PRO A 206 2.48 -0.78 -5.10
CA PRO A 206 1.11 -0.76 -4.60
C PRO A 206 0.91 -1.46 -3.24
N ARG A 207 1.71 -2.48 -2.91
CA ARG A 207 1.62 -3.21 -1.62
C ARG A 207 2.22 -2.46 -0.45
N LEU A 208 3.19 -1.59 -0.68
CA LEU A 208 3.82 -0.75 0.35
C LEU A 208 3.28 0.68 0.36
N GLN A 209 2.47 1.05 -0.62
CA GLN A 209 1.98 2.41 -0.85
C GLN A 209 1.34 3.05 0.38
N TYR A 210 0.59 2.26 1.17
CA TYR A 210 0.02 2.73 2.43
C TYR A 210 1.12 3.08 3.44
N LEU A 211 2.04 2.15 3.70
CA LEU A 211 3.12 2.32 4.68
C LEU A 211 4.09 3.43 4.27
N LEU A 212 4.40 3.57 2.97
CA LEU A 212 5.22 4.65 2.43
C LEU A 212 4.59 6.04 2.66
N ARG A 213 3.25 6.12 2.74
CA ARG A 213 2.52 7.37 2.99
C ARG A 213 2.34 7.66 4.48
N SER A 214 2.21 6.62 5.30
CA SER A 214 1.88 6.76 6.72
C SER A 214 3.10 6.71 7.64
N ALA A 215 4.26 6.26 7.15
CA ALA A 215 5.50 6.15 7.92
C ALA A 215 6.74 6.66 7.16
N PRO A 216 7.75 7.21 7.84
CA PRO A 216 8.98 7.72 7.23
C PRO A 216 9.94 6.59 6.81
N LEU A 217 9.50 5.71 5.91
CA LEU A 217 10.31 4.55 5.48
C LEU A 217 11.60 4.90 4.75
N TYR A 218 11.78 6.15 4.32
CA TYR A 218 13.06 6.64 3.79
C TYR A 218 14.22 6.52 4.81
N LYS A 219 13.92 6.26 6.09
CA LYS A 219 14.89 5.96 7.14
C LYS A 219 15.39 4.50 7.13
N VAL A 220 14.68 3.57 6.49
CA VAL A 220 15.00 2.13 6.44
C VAL A 220 15.39 1.68 5.03
N VAL A 221 16.27 2.45 4.40
CA VAL A 221 16.76 2.22 3.02
C VAL A 221 17.22 0.78 2.75
N PRO A 222 17.95 0.08 3.66
CA PRO A 222 18.39 -1.29 3.38
C PRO A 222 17.23 -2.25 3.07
N VAL A 223 16.10 -2.14 3.79
CA VAL A 223 14.94 -3.01 3.57
C VAL A 223 14.24 -2.65 2.26
N LEU A 224 14.12 -1.36 1.93
CA LEU A 224 13.53 -0.91 0.67
C LEU A 224 14.33 -1.42 -0.54
N LYS A 225 15.66 -1.40 -0.46
CA LYS A 225 16.53 -1.93 -1.51
C LYS A 225 16.39 -3.45 -1.69
N LEU A 226 16.22 -4.20 -0.60
CA LEU A 226 15.94 -5.64 -0.69
C LEU A 226 14.63 -5.92 -1.42
N VAL A 227 13.59 -5.12 -1.18
CA VAL A 227 12.32 -5.21 -1.90
C VAL A 227 12.49 -4.89 -3.38
N ASP A 228 13.22 -3.81 -3.70
CA ASP A 228 13.48 -3.41 -5.08
C ASP A 228 14.28 -4.47 -5.85
N GLU A 229 15.28 -5.10 -5.22
CA GLU A 229 16.06 -6.17 -5.83
C GLU A 229 15.21 -7.43 -6.07
N LEU A 230 14.38 -7.83 -5.09
CA LEU A 230 13.43 -8.93 -5.26
C LEU A 230 12.48 -8.68 -6.45
N VAL A 231 11.96 -7.45 -6.59
CA VAL A 231 11.10 -7.07 -7.71
C VAL A 231 11.87 -7.09 -9.04
N ARG A 232 13.14 -6.67 -9.04
CA ARG A 232 14.03 -6.74 -10.20
C ARG A 232 14.30 -8.17 -10.63
N GLU A 233 14.67 -9.05 -9.71
CA GLU A 233 14.87 -10.49 -9.97
C GLU A 233 13.62 -11.11 -10.57
N THR A 234 12.46 -10.82 -9.97
CA THR A 234 11.15 -11.30 -10.47
C THR A 234 10.85 -10.78 -11.87
N LEU A 235 11.18 -9.51 -12.15
CA LEU A 235 11.03 -8.93 -13.49
C LEU A 235 11.90 -9.64 -14.51
N VAL A 236 13.14 -9.98 -14.17
CA VAL A 236 14.06 -10.77 -15.01
C VAL A 236 13.49 -12.17 -15.26
N ASP A 237 13.03 -12.85 -14.21
CA ASP A 237 12.47 -14.21 -14.30
C ASP A 237 11.23 -14.27 -15.19
N ILE A 238 10.31 -13.32 -15.02
CA ILE A 238 9.10 -13.23 -15.85
C ILE A 238 9.54 -12.93 -17.29
N THR A 239 10.21 -11.80 -17.51
CA THR A 239 10.43 -11.28 -18.88
C THR A 239 11.50 -12.03 -19.65
N ASN A 240 12.38 -12.78 -18.98
CA ASN A 240 13.59 -13.39 -19.55
C ASN A 240 14.46 -12.35 -20.30
N VAL A 241 14.52 -11.13 -19.75
CA VAL A 241 15.38 -10.05 -20.22
C VAL A 241 16.42 -9.78 -19.14
N ASN A 242 17.70 -9.76 -19.52
CA ASN A 242 18.76 -9.39 -18.57
C ASN A 242 18.68 -7.89 -18.26
N ILE A 243 18.43 -7.55 -16.99
CA ILE A 243 18.26 -6.17 -16.53
C ILE A 243 19.43 -5.83 -15.60
N ASN A 244 20.48 -5.23 -16.17
CA ASN A 244 21.59 -4.64 -15.41
C ASN A 244 21.17 -3.33 -14.71
N ASP A 245 22.07 -2.73 -13.94
CA ASP A 245 21.75 -1.56 -13.11
C ASP A 245 21.28 -0.36 -13.95
N GLN A 246 21.86 -0.16 -15.13
CA GLN A 246 21.46 0.93 -16.04
C GLN A 246 20.06 0.70 -16.61
N LEU A 247 19.73 -0.54 -16.96
CA LEU A 247 18.40 -0.90 -17.45
C LEU A 247 17.36 -0.85 -16.32
N TRP A 248 17.76 -1.19 -15.10
CA TRP A 248 16.93 -1.08 -13.91
C TRP A 248 16.54 0.37 -13.61
N GLU A 249 17.49 1.31 -13.71
CA GLU A 249 17.20 2.74 -13.59
C GLU A 249 16.09 3.20 -14.55
N GLN A 250 16.09 2.69 -15.79
CA GLN A 250 14.99 2.97 -16.72
C GLN A 250 13.70 2.21 -16.36
N ALA A 251 13.79 0.91 -16.04
CA ALA A 251 12.64 0.08 -15.74
C ALA A 251 11.81 0.67 -14.60
N LYS A 252 12.50 1.25 -13.61
CA LYS A 252 11.89 1.98 -12.50
C LYS A 252 11.06 3.16 -12.94
N LEU A 253 11.40 3.87 -14.02
CA LEU A 253 10.70 5.10 -14.39
C LEU A 253 9.20 4.89 -14.67
N PRO A 254 8.34 5.91 -14.43
CA PRO A 254 6.96 5.89 -14.90
C PRO A 254 6.86 5.62 -16.40
N PHE A 255 5.75 5.00 -16.83
CA PHE A 255 5.47 4.71 -18.24
C PHE A 255 5.68 5.91 -19.17
N ARG A 256 5.16 7.08 -18.76
CA ARG A 256 5.25 8.35 -19.51
C ARG A 256 6.66 8.94 -19.61
N LEU A 257 7.62 8.40 -18.86
CA LEU A 257 9.04 8.79 -18.89
C LEU A 257 9.91 7.67 -19.49
N GLY A 258 9.30 6.72 -20.20
CA GLY A 258 10.04 5.67 -20.91
C GLY A 258 10.35 4.42 -20.11
N GLY A 259 9.91 4.33 -18.84
CA GLY A 259 10.14 3.13 -18.02
C GLY A 259 9.06 2.06 -18.14
N LEU A 260 9.20 0.99 -17.37
CA LEU A 260 8.22 -0.10 -17.28
C LEU A 260 7.17 0.13 -16.19
N GLY A 261 7.25 1.24 -15.45
CA GLY A 261 6.31 1.54 -14.38
C GLY A 261 6.53 0.70 -13.11
N VAL A 262 7.59 -0.12 -13.06
CA VAL A 262 8.01 -0.87 -11.86
C VAL A 262 8.65 0.11 -10.86
N ARG A 263 7.85 1.03 -10.31
CA ARG A 263 8.38 2.09 -9.45
C ARG A 263 9.10 1.48 -8.24
N SER A 264 10.31 1.96 -7.98
CA SER A 264 11.06 1.59 -6.78
C SER A 264 10.38 2.12 -5.53
N VAL A 265 10.34 1.28 -4.49
CA VAL A 265 9.81 1.69 -3.18
C VAL A 265 10.79 2.62 -2.45
N GLU A 266 12.10 2.51 -2.71
CA GLU A 266 13.10 3.48 -2.26
C GLU A 266 12.85 4.87 -2.87
N ASP A 267 12.72 4.95 -4.20
CA ASP A 267 12.48 6.21 -4.92
C ASP A 267 11.17 6.88 -4.47
N LEU A 268 10.15 6.08 -4.14
CA LEU A 268 8.82 6.56 -3.74
C LEU A 268 8.72 6.93 -2.26
N ALA A 269 9.64 6.51 -1.39
CA ALA A 269 9.52 6.69 0.06
C ALA A 269 9.37 8.18 0.46
N LEU A 270 10.17 9.06 -0.14
CA LEU A 270 10.09 10.51 0.13
C LEU A 270 8.85 11.15 -0.51
N PRO A 271 8.57 10.98 -1.83
CA PRO A 271 7.34 11.47 -2.45
C PRO A 271 6.05 11.08 -1.72
N CYS A 272 5.92 9.82 -1.31
CA CYS A 272 4.76 9.32 -0.58
C CYS A 272 4.59 10.00 0.77
N TYR A 273 5.65 10.04 1.57
CA TYR A 273 5.59 10.59 2.92
C TYR A 273 5.36 12.10 2.93
N ILE A 274 6.08 12.84 2.08
CA ILE A 274 5.97 14.31 1.99
C ILE A 274 4.55 14.72 1.55
N SER A 275 4.03 14.12 0.48
CA SER A 275 2.69 14.45 -0.04
C SER A 275 1.58 14.10 0.96
N SER A 276 1.71 12.97 1.66
CA SER A 276 0.79 12.53 2.71
C SER A 276 0.77 13.51 3.88
N LEU A 277 1.95 13.93 4.36
CA LEU A 277 2.04 14.94 5.43
C LEU A 277 1.41 16.26 5.01
N HIS A 278 1.69 16.76 3.80
CA HIS A 278 1.04 17.97 3.29
C HIS A 278 -0.48 17.85 3.25
N ALA A 279 -1.01 16.70 2.82
CA ALA A 279 -2.45 16.44 2.80
C ALA A 279 -3.05 16.40 4.21
N ALA A 280 -2.29 15.94 5.21
CA ALA A 280 -2.74 15.85 6.60
C ALA A 280 -2.66 17.19 7.36
N LEU A 281 -1.88 18.17 6.90
CA LEU A 281 -1.67 19.45 7.63
C LEU A 281 -2.97 20.18 8.04
N PRO A 282 -3.98 20.34 7.17
CA PRO A 282 -5.22 21.01 7.55
C PRO A 282 -5.94 20.28 8.70
N LEU A 283 -5.94 18.94 8.67
CA LEU A 283 -6.54 18.13 9.72
C LEU A 283 -5.74 18.19 11.02
N LEU A 284 -4.41 18.14 10.94
CA LEU A 284 -3.54 18.30 12.12
C LEU A 284 -3.78 19.64 12.82
N ARG A 285 -3.93 20.73 12.05
CA ARG A 285 -4.28 22.06 12.58
C ARG A 285 -5.64 22.05 13.29
N SER A 286 -6.61 21.31 12.76
CA SER A 286 -7.95 21.21 13.33
C SER A 286 -8.00 20.37 14.60
N ILE A 287 -7.27 19.25 14.66
CA ILE A 287 -7.32 18.30 15.77
C ILE A 287 -6.43 18.77 16.94
N SER A 288 -5.27 19.36 16.64
CA SER A 288 -4.33 19.79 17.68
C SER A 288 -3.61 21.09 17.27
N PRO A 289 -4.27 22.27 17.43
CA PRO A 289 -3.70 23.55 17.03
C PRO A 289 -2.35 23.87 17.71
N GLY A 290 -2.14 23.36 18.93
CA GLY A 290 -0.92 23.60 19.72
C GLY A 290 0.25 22.65 19.41
N LEU A 291 0.06 21.61 18.59
CA LEU A 291 1.12 20.65 18.28
C LEU A 291 2.06 21.15 17.17
N LEU A 292 1.57 22.07 16.33
CA LEU A 292 2.36 22.62 15.24
C LEU A 292 3.23 23.78 15.72
N PRO A 293 4.48 23.89 15.24
CA PRO A 293 5.31 25.05 15.51
C PRO A 293 4.67 26.32 14.92
N ALA A 294 5.17 27.49 15.34
CA ALA A 294 4.68 28.79 14.84
C ALA A 294 4.75 28.93 13.31
N SER A 295 5.65 28.20 12.64
CA SER A 295 5.74 28.12 11.17
C SER A 295 4.54 27.42 10.53
N GLY A 296 3.73 26.70 11.31
CA GLY A 296 2.60 25.90 10.83
C GLY A 296 3.00 24.64 10.05
N VAL A 297 4.29 24.28 10.04
CA VAL A 297 4.88 23.15 9.31
C VAL A 297 5.65 22.25 10.29
N PRO A 298 5.30 20.95 10.41
CA PRO A 298 6.02 20.02 11.27
C PRO A 298 7.50 19.93 10.92
N PRO A 299 8.41 19.84 11.93
CA PRO A 299 9.84 19.62 11.68
C PRO A 299 10.11 18.38 10.84
N THR A 300 9.34 17.32 11.03
CA THR A 300 9.44 16.07 10.26
C THR A 300 9.20 16.26 8.77
N LEU A 301 8.30 17.16 8.38
CA LEU A 301 8.06 17.51 6.98
C LEU A 301 9.24 18.27 6.38
N GLN A 302 9.78 19.24 7.12
CA GLN A 302 10.96 20.00 6.69
C GLN A 302 12.17 19.09 6.48
N THR A 303 12.43 18.16 7.42
CA THR A 303 13.49 17.16 7.29
C THR A 303 13.30 16.27 6.06
N ALA A 304 12.08 15.82 5.79
CA ALA A 304 11.78 14.99 4.63
C ALA A 304 12.00 15.75 3.31
N ILE A 305 11.58 17.01 3.22
CA ILE A 305 11.81 17.86 2.04
C ILE A 305 13.31 18.09 1.82
N HIS A 306 14.07 18.42 2.87
CA HIS A 306 15.51 18.56 2.77
C HIS A 306 16.17 17.28 2.24
N ARG A 307 15.76 16.13 2.79
CA ARG A 307 16.26 14.83 2.35
C ARG A 307 15.90 14.52 0.89
N PHE A 308 14.72 14.93 0.44
CA PHE A 308 14.31 14.82 -0.96
C PHE A 308 15.25 15.60 -1.88
N SER A 309 15.57 16.85 -1.54
CA SER A 309 16.50 17.67 -2.32
C SER A 309 17.91 17.07 -2.35
N GLU A 310 18.41 16.56 -1.21
CA GLU A 310 19.71 15.88 -1.14
C GLU A 310 19.80 14.65 -2.05
N VAL A 311 18.78 13.78 -2.02
CA VAL A 311 18.79 12.51 -2.76
C VAL A 311 18.59 12.73 -4.25
N THR A 312 17.73 13.69 -4.63
CA THR A 312 17.37 13.92 -6.03
C THR A 312 18.27 14.95 -6.73
N GLY A 313 18.99 15.78 -5.97
CA GLY A 313 19.78 16.89 -6.50
C GLY A 313 18.95 18.03 -7.08
N THR A 314 17.64 18.08 -6.81
CA THR A 314 16.76 19.19 -7.23
C THR A 314 16.23 19.96 -6.03
N GLU A 315 16.34 21.29 -6.09
CA GLU A 315 15.70 22.19 -5.13
C GLU A 315 14.26 22.57 -5.53
N GLN A 316 13.82 22.11 -6.72
CA GLN A 316 12.46 22.39 -7.18
C GLN A 316 11.45 21.62 -6.34
N LEU A 317 10.40 22.33 -5.93
CA LEU A 317 9.26 21.77 -5.22
C LEU A 317 8.02 21.82 -6.14
N PRO A 318 7.03 20.95 -5.95
CA PRO A 318 5.75 21.08 -6.61
C PRO A 318 5.09 22.43 -6.31
N PRO A 319 4.24 22.95 -7.21
CA PRO A 319 3.45 24.15 -6.93
C PRO A 319 2.54 23.93 -5.71
N ALA A 320 2.18 25.00 -5.02
CA ALA A 320 1.37 24.93 -3.78
C ALA A 320 0.05 24.16 -3.94
N SER A 321 -0.56 24.17 -5.14
CA SER A 321 -1.78 23.41 -5.45
C SER A 321 -1.55 21.89 -5.56
N ALA A 322 -0.30 21.44 -5.67
CA ALA A 322 0.08 20.05 -5.90
C ALA A 322 1.06 19.49 -4.87
N VAL A 323 1.39 20.22 -3.78
CA VAL A 323 2.29 19.71 -2.73
C VAL A 323 1.73 18.48 -2.00
N SER A 324 0.41 18.30 -1.99
CA SER A 324 -0.27 17.09 -1.50
C SER A 324 -0.37 15.98 -2.55
N SER A 325 0.10 16.21 -3.78
CA SER A 325 0.09 15.22 -4.86
C SER A 325 1.38 14.43 -4.88
N GLN A 326 1.32 13.16 -4.48
CA GLN A 326 2.46 12.23 -4.60
C GLN A 326 3.02 12.21 -6.02
N ARG A 327 2.14 12.20 -7.03
CA ARG A 327 2.55 12.18 -8.43
C ARG A 327 3.39 13.41 -8.78
N ALA A 328 3.11 14.57 -8.22
CA ALA A 328 3.89 15.78 -8.50
C ALA A 328 5.33 15.65 -7.99
N TRP A 329 5.52 15.16 -6.76
CA TRP A 329 6.85 14.88 -6.19
C TRP A 329 7.61 13.79 -6.95
N ASP A 330 6.94 12.66 -7.25
CA ASP A 330 7.54 11.57 -8.03
C ASP A 330 7.90 12.01 -9.46
N THR A 331 7.14 12.95 -10.04
CA THR A 331 7.48 13.53 -11.35
C THR A 331 8.81 14.24 -11.33
N LEU A 332 9.11 15.01 -10.28
CA LEU A 332 10.34 15.78 -10.18
C LEU A 332 11.56 14.85 -10.10
N SER A 333 11.51 13.86 -9.19
CA SER A 333 12.60 12.89 -9.03
C SER A 333 12.80 12.03 -10.28
N ALA A 334 11.72 11.47 -10.84
CA ALA A 334 11.81 10.63 -12.02
C ALA A 334 12.24 11.41 -13.28
N THR A 335 11.86 12.70 -13.40
CA THR A 335 12.30 13.54 -14.52
C THR A 335 13.79 13.85 -14.43
N ALA A 336 14.31 14.13 -13.23
CA ALA A 336 15.75 14.34 -13.04
C ALA A 336 16.58 13.11 -13.45
N ILE A 337 16.14 11.90 -13.07
CA ILE A 337 16.75 10.64 -13.50
C ILE A 337 16.68 10.49 -15.02
N ARG A 338 15.50 10.70 -15.62
CA ARG A 338 15.30 10.60 -17.07
C ARG A 338 16.19 11.59 -17.84
N ASP A 339 16.29 12.83 -17.40
CA ASP A 339 17.11 13.85 -18.06
C ASP A 339 18.60 13.51 -17.97
N LYS A 340 19.06 13.02 -16.82
CA LYS A 340 20.44 12.50 -16.67
C LYS A 340 20.72 11.37 -17.65
N MET A 341 19.81 10.41 -17.80
CA MET A 341 19.94 9.30 -18.76
C MET A 341 19.96 9.80 -20.22
N VAL A 342 19.09 10.74 -20.57
CA VAL A 342 19.00 11.30 -21.93
C VAL A 342 20.24 12.13 -22.27
N ASN A 343 20.86 12.78 -21.29
CA ASN A 343 22.04 13.63 -21.49
C ASN A 343 23.35 12.84 -21.56
N SER A 344 23.44 11.69 -20.88
CA SER A 344 24.61 10.80 -20.96
C SER A 344 24.54 9.78 -22.10
N ALA A 345 23.37 9.63 -22.75
CA ALA A 345 23.16 8.65 -23.81
C ALA A 345 23.82 9.06 -25.14
N ASN A 346 24.32 8.05 -25.87
CA ASN A 346 24.65 8.20 -27.29
C ASN A 346 23.38 8.46 -28.14
N GLN A 347 23.55 8.83 -29.41
CA GLN A 347 22.43 9.22 -30.28
C GLN A 347 21.34 8.13 -30.40
N LEU A 348 21.73 6.85 -30.47
CA LEU A 348 20.80 5.73 -30.59
C LEU A 348 19.98 5.52 -29.31
N HIS A 349 20.63 5.48 -28.15
CA HIS A 349 19.95 5.34 -26.86
C HIS A 349 19.09 6.56 -26.55
N ARG A 350 19.53 7.76 -26.93
CA ARG A 350 18.75 8.99 -26.78
C ARG A 350 17.46 8.92 -27.59
N ALA A 351 17.53 8.52 -28.87
CA ALA A 351 16.35 8.35 -29.71
C ALA A 351 15.38 7.32 -29.10
N ARG A 352 15.89 6.19 -28.60
CA ARG A 352 15.08 5.16 -27.92
C ARG A 352 14.39 5.69 -26.66
N LEU A 353 15.10 6.39 -25.78
CA LEU A 353 14.53 6.94 -24.54
C LEU A 353 13.42 7.97 -24.83
N VAL A 354 13.64 8.84 -25.82
CA VAL A 354 12.64 9.82 -26.27
C VAL A 354 11.43 9.12 -26.90
N ALA A 355 11.66 8.11 -27.73
CA ALA A 355 10.61 7.30 -28.35
C ALA A 355 9.77 6.56 -27.29
N ALA A 356 10.41 5.91 -26.31
CA ALA A 356 9.73 5.20 -25.23
C ALA A 356 8.89 6.11 -24.32
N SER A 357 9.15 7.41 -24.34
CA SER A 357 8.41 8.44 -23.58
C SER A 357 7.24 9.04 -24.37
N GLN A 358 7.06 8.69 -25.65
CA GLN A 358 5.95 9.21 -26.45
C GLN A 358 4.60 8.66 -25.97
N PRO A 359 3.50 9.41 -26.17
CA PRO A 359 2.15 8.95 -25.87
C PRO A 359 1.86 7.55 -26.47
N HIS A 360 1.08 6.75 -25.75
CA HIS A 360 0.61 5.42 -26.15
C HIS A 360 1.67 4.30 -26.32
N THR A 361 2.96 4.60 -26.26
CA THR A 361 4.03 3.58 -26.41
C THR A 361 4.08 2.54 -25.28
N ALA A 362 3.46 2.84 -24.14
CA ALA A 362 3.31 1.94 -23.00
C ALA A 362 1.86 1.43 -22.82
N ALA A 363 1.01 1.55 -23.86
CA ALA A 363 -0.38 1.11 -23.75
C ALA A 363 -0.50 -0.39 -23.47
N TRP A 364 0.37 -1.20 -24.08
CA TRP A 364 0.40 -2.65 -23.86
C TRP A 364 0.74 -3.02 -22.41
N LEU A 365 1.60 -2.27 -21.71
CA LEU A 365 1.92 -2.47 -20.29
C LEU A 365 0.76 -2.10 -19.35
N GLN A 366 -0.17 -1.28 -19.81
CA GLN A 366 -1.31 -0.78 -19.02
C GLN A 366 -2.60 -1.53 -19.31
N ALA A 367 -2.67 -2.28 -20.41
CA ALA A 367 -3.82 -3.09 -20.76
C ALA A 367 -3.89 -4.31 -19.84
N VAL A 368 -5.09 -4.61 -19.33
CA VAL A 368 -5.34 -5.88 -18.63
C VAL A 368 -5.20 -7.02 -19.65
N PRO A 369 -4.34 -8.04 -19.41
CA PRO A 369 -4.13 -9.13 -20.35
C PRO A 369 -5.37 -10.03 -20.46
N VAL A 370 -6.27 -9.71 -21.40
CA VAL A 370 -7.51 -10.46 -21.64
C VAL A 370 -7.49 -11.05 -23.06
N PRO A 371 -7.24 -12.38 -23.21
CA PRO A 371 -7.14 -13.01 -24.52
C PRO A 371 -8.40 -12.86 -25.39
N SER A 372 -9.59 -12.96 -24.79
CA SER A 372 -10.87 -12.83 -25.52
C SER A 372 -11.11 -11.43 -26.10
N LEU A 373 -10.37 -10.42 -25.65
CA LEU A 373 -10.43 -9.05 -26.16
C LEU A 373 -9.24 -8.70 -27.07
N GLY A 374 -8.34 -9.66 -27.35
CA GLY A 374 -7.11 -9.41 -28.11
C GLY A 374 -6.10 -8.51 -27.38
N LEU A 375 -6.21 -8.39 -26.05
CA LEU A 375 -5.32 -7.56 -25.22
C LEU A 375 -4.18 -8.37 -24.59
N HIS A 376 -4.04 -9.64 -24.96
CA HIS A 376 -2.99 -10.53 -24.45
C HIS A 376 -1.90 -10.70 -25.52
N LEU A 377 -0.66 -10.35 -25.16
CA LEU A 377 0.51 -10.57 -26.00
C LEU A 377 1.10 -11.94 -25.70
N ASP A 378 1.57 -12.62 -26.75
CA ASP A 378 2.32 -13.85 -26.58
C ASP A 378 3.66 -13.62 -25.86
N GLU A 379 4.18 -14.71 -25.32
CA GLU A 379 5.40 -14.77 -24.53
C GLU A 379 6.61 -14.05 -25.17
N GLU A 380 6.85 -14.28 -26.45
CA GLU A 380 8.00 -13.70 -27.16
C GLU A 380 7.78 -12.23 -27.49
N SER A 381 6.56 -11.84 -27.88
CA SER A 381 6.20 -10.44 -28.06
C SER A 381 6.45 -9.62 -26.80
N VAL A 382 6.09 -10.12 -25.62
CA VAL A 382 6.38 -9.43 -24.35
C VAL A 382 7.87 -9.29 -24.11
N ARG A 383 8.63 -10.38 -24.24
CA ARG A 383 10.09 -10.38 -24.05
C ARG A 383 10.78 -9.37 -24.95
N VAL A 384 10.46 -9.40 -26.24
CA VAL A 384 11.02 -8.49 -27.25
C VAL A 384 10.59 -7.04 -26.96
N ALA A 385 9.33 -6.80 -26.62
CA ALA A 385 8.84 -5.45 -26.31
C ALA A 385 9.53 -4.85 -25.07
N VAL A 386 9.73 -5.65 -24.02
CA VAL A 386 10.51 -5.24 -22.83
C VAL A 386 11.95 -4.92 -23.21
N ALA A 387 12.61 -5.81 -23.95
CA ALA A 387 13.99 -5.62 -24.36
C ALA A 387 14.17 -4.36 -25.22
N LEU A 388 13.34 -4.16 -26.24
CA LEU A 388 13.36 -2.96 -27.08
C LEU A 388 13.08 -1.69 -26.27
N ARG A 389 12.12 -1.74 -25.35
CA ARG A 389 11.77 -0.59 -24.50
C ARG A 389 12.91 -0.19 -23.58
N LEU A 390 13.63 -1.16 -22.99
CA LEU A 390 14.78 -0.90 -22.11
C LEU A 390 16.08 -0.67 -22.89
N GLY A 391 16.17 -1.09 -24.15
CA GLY A 391 17.43 -1.14 -24.89
C GLY A 391 18.31 -2.31 -24.47
N ALA A 392 17.69 -3.40 -23.99
CA ALA A 392 18.37 -4.63 -23.67
C ALA A 392 18.67 -5.45 -24.94
N THR A 393 19.63 -6.36 -24.84
CA THR A 393 19.94 -7.31 -25.92
C THR A 393 18.75 -8.26 -26.14
N VAL A 394 18.18 -8.26 -27.35
CA VAL A 394 17.03 -9.11 -27.71
C VAL A 394 17.45 -10.55 -28.01
N CYS A 395 18.59 -10.71 -28.67
CA CYS A 395 19.16 -11.99 -29.09
C CYS A 395 20.65 -12.02 -28.78
N GLU A 396 21.11 -13.11 -28.19
CA GLU A 396 22.54 -13.41 -28.08
C GLU A 396 22.91 -14.55 -29.01
N GLN A 397 24.16 -14.58 -29.49
CA GLN A 397 24.64 -15.70 -30.28
C GLN A 397 24.72 -16.95 -29.41
N HIS A 398 23.87 -17.93 -29.67
CA HIS A 398 23.89 -19.22 -28.99
C HIS A 398 24.49 -20.30 -29.89
N ARG A 399 25.48 -21.03 -29.39
CA ARG A 399 25.96 -22.27 -30.03
C ARG A 399 25.13 -23.43 -29.52
N CYS A 400 24.19 -23.89 -30.35
CA CYS A 400 23.45 -25.11 -30.10
C CYS A 400 24.43 -26.30 -30.03
N ARG A 401 24.27 -27.18 -29.03
CA ARG A 401 25.11 -28.39 -28.90
C ARG A 401 24.90 -29.40 -30.03
N LEU A 402 23.79 -29.30 -30.78
CA LEU A 402 23.41 -30.21 -31.86
C LEU A 402 23.67 -29.63 -33.26
N CYS A 403 23.87 -28.32 -33.39
CA CYS A 403 23.99 -27.64 -34.69
C CYS A 403 25.10 -26.61 -34.60
N VAL A 404 26.10 -26.70 -35.48
CA VAL A 404 27.37 -25.94 -35.38
C VAL A 404 27.20 -24.40 -35.40
N LEU A 405 26.04 -23.86 -35.74
CA LEU A 405 25.62 -22.48 -35.40
C LEU A 405 24.10 -22.38 -35.55
N CYS A 406 23.39 -21.96 -34.49
CA CYS A 406 22.00 -21.51 -34.62
C CYS A 406 21.95 -19.98 -34.50
N SER A 407 21.65 -19.31 -35.59
CA SER A 407 21.26 -17.89 -35.60
C SER A 407 19.75 -17.81 -35.31
N GLY A 408 19.35 -18.18 -34.09
CA GLY A 408 17.94 -18.27 -33.68
C GLY A 408 17.61 -17.35 -32.51
N ILE A 409 16.39 -16.81 -32.50
CA ILE A 409 15.83 -15.94 -31.46
C ILE A 409 15.72 -16.75 -30.16
N GLY A 410 16.61 -16.49 -29.21
CA GLY A 410 16.66 -17.18 -27.92
C GLY A 410 17.16 -16.26 -26.82
N GLY A 411 16.50 -16.28 -25.66
CA GLY A 411 16.90 -15.50 -24.49
C GLY A 411 18.12 -16.09 -23.77
N VAL A 412 18.65 -15.32 -22.82
CA VAL A 412 19.88 -15.61 -22.07
C VAL A 412 19.78 -16.92 -21.24
N TYR A 413 18.57 -17.40 -20.94
CA TYR A 413 18.30 -18.67 -20.27
C TYR A 413 17.78 -19.77 -21.22
N LEU A 414 18.63 -20.25 -22.14
CA LEU A 414 18.31 -21.43 -22.97
C LEU A 414 18.78 -22.77 -22.35
N ASP A 415 19.45 -22.76 -21.20
CA ASP A 415 20.05 -23.98 -20.61
C ASP A 415 19.04 -24.99 -20.05
N ARG A 416 17.72 -24.70 -20.04
CA ARG A 416 16.69 -25.62 -19.52
C ARG A 416 15.74 -26.24 -20.57
N LEU A 417 15.86 -25.94 -21.86
CA LEU A 417 14.84 -26.35 -22.86
C LEU A 417 15.34 -27.23 -24.02
N CYS A 418 16.59 -27.73 -24.00
CA CYS A 418 17.02 -28.77 -24.96
C CYS A 418 16.63 -30.16 -24.45
N GLY A 419 15.32 -30.45 -24.42
CA GLY A 419 14.81 -31.82 -24.40
C GLY A 419 14.86 -32.44 -25.81
N PRO A 420 14.80 -33.78 -25.94
CA PRO A 420 15.06 -34.53 -27.18
C PRO A 420 14.08 -34.29 -28.34
N THR A 421 13.16 -33.33 -28.25
CA THR A 421 12.08 -33.08 -29.23
C THR A 421 11.99 -31.65 -29.75
N SER A 422 12.91 -30.74 -29.42
CA SER A 422 12.91 -29.38 -30.00
C SER A 422 13.52 -29.38 -31.40
N VAL A 423 12.69 -29.13 -32.42
CA VAL A 423 13.11 -28.99 -33.82
C VAL A 423 13.73 -27.61 -34.03
N CYS A 424 15.01 -27.57 -34.41
CA CYS A 424 15.69 -26.37 -34.86
C CYS A 424 15.16 -25.93 -36.24
N LEU A 425 14.35 -24.86 -36.27
CA LEU A 425 13.97 -24.18 -37.51
C LEU A 425 15.17 -23.38 -38.04
N GLY A 426 16.02 -24.01 -38.86
CA GLY A 426 17.14 -23.31 -39.51
C GLY A 426 18.19 -24.16 -40.23
N ALA A 427 17.97 -25.45 -40.48
CA ALA A 427 18.88 -26.23 -41.33
C ALA A 427 18.53 -26.01 -42.82
N PRO A 428 19.48 -25.64 -43.70
CA PRO A 428 19.26 -25.75 -45.13
C PRO A 428 19.04 -27.22 -45.49
N LEU A 429 17.95 -27.52 -46.21
CA LEU A 429 17.69 -28.84 -46.79
C LEU A 429 18.92 -29.27 -47.62
N PRO A 430 19.42 -30.51 -47.46
CA PRO A 430 20.51 -30.99 -48.30
C PRO A 430 20.01 -31.03 -49.75
N ALA A 431 20.80 -30.42 -50.65
CA ALA A 431 20.56 -30.51 -52.08
C ALA A 431 20.54 -31.98 -52.50
N LEU A 432 19.44 -32.39 -53.11
CA LEU A 432 19.33 -33.67 -53.80
C LEU A 432 20.32 -33.68 -54.97
N SER A 433 21.28 -34.60 -54.94
CA SER A 433 22.05 -35.05 -56.10
C SER A 433 21.85 -36.53 -56.29
#